data_AF-A0A183U3T8-F1
#
_entry.id   AF-A0A183U3T8-F1
#
_cell.length_a   1.000
_cell.length_b   1.000
_cell.length_c   1.000
_cell.angle_alpha   90.00
_cell.angle_beta   90.00
_cell.angle_gamma   90.00
#
_symmetry.space_group_name_H-M   'P 1'
#
loop_
_entity.id
_entity.type
_entity.pdbx_description
1 polymer ?
#
loop_
_entity_poly.entity_id
_entity_poly.type
_entity_poly.pdbx_seq_one_letter_code
_entity_poly.pdbx_strand_id
1 'polypeptide(L)'
;MKMLQDECKERQSQEEVEGELRRAADEEIKLEGDLKEVAERHHDVLKEVFADEDVSYPLSDRLSMFVRKLERAATMAEEECQDREKKHIAAQNRVEQFHRDIEQTTQQIATHKRNISKVMSSGEDPEAKLAEVNALLTKTRNDLGVMDGCRYLYEKWEEEARKKGCCPLCERLYKSAQEASQLVTKVNRKRAELPDEIERLQRRVREYEETQNELMEVVPYVKIVKRLVADKEEFESDLKIAEKKLHALEGDVTNARENREKTLKKREAFRSVQVFFKNYSRF
;
A
#
# COMPACT_ATOMS: atom_id res chain seq x y z
N MET A 1 -25.90 -101.74 -29.16
CA MET A 1 -25.13 -100.62 -29.74
C MET A 1 -25.85 -99.28 -29.63
N LYS A 2 -27.16 -99.18 -29.91
CA LYS A 2 -27.94 -97.93 -29.75
C LYS A 2 -28.01 -97.42 -28.31
N MET A 3 -28.32 -98.28 -27.33
CA MET A 3 -28.35 -97.88 -25.90
C MET A 3 -27.03 -97.34 -25.37
N LEU A 4 -25.89 -97.93 -25.78
CA LEU A 4 -24.56 -97.44 -25.38
C LEU A 4 -24.20 -96.09 -26.03
N GLN A 5 -24.73 -95.79 -27.21
CA GLN A 5 -24.56 -94.48 -27.85
C GLN A 5 -25.43 -93.40 -27.19
N ASP A 6 -26.63 -93.77 -26.73
CA ASP A 6 -27.54 -92.87 -26.02
C ASP A 6 -27.01 -92.57 -24.60
N GLU A 7 -26.51 -93.58 -23.86
CA GLU A 7 -25.83 -93.40 -22.56
C GLU A 7 -24.56 -92.54 -22.68
N CYS A 8 -23.76 -92.71 -23.74
CA CYS A 8 -22.59 -91.87 -23.96
C CYS A 8 -22.96 -90.40 -24.26
N LYS A 9 -24.06 -90.16 -24.98
CA LYS A 9 -24.55 -88.80 -25.24
C LYS A 9 -25.14 -88.14 -23.98
N GLU A 10 -25.87 -88.89 -23.16
CA GLU A 10 -26.35 -88.41 -21.87
C GLU A 10 -25.19 -88.05 -20.94
N ARG A 11 -24.15 -88.90 -20.87
CA ARG A 11 -22.95 -88.59 -20.08
C ARG A 11 -22.20 -87.36 -20.58
N GLN A 12 -22.08 -87.17 -21.90
CA GLN A 12 -21.46 -85.97 -22.48
C GLN A 12 -22.28 -84.71 -22.16
N SER A 13 -23.60 -84.77 -22.30
CA SER A 13 -24.49 -83.65 -21.93
C SER A 13 -24.44 -83.34 -20.43
N GLN A 14 -24.33 -84.37 -19.59
CA GLN A 14 -24.20 -84.19 -18.14
C GLN A 14 -22.84 -83.57 -17.77
N GLU A 15 -21.75 -83.98 -18.41
CA GLU A 15 -20.42 -83.40 -18.23
C GLU A 15 -20.33 -81.94 -18.72
N GLU A 16 -21.03 -81.60 -19.81
CA GLU A 16 -21.18 -80.22 -20.29
C GLU A 16 -21.95 -79.36 -19.28
N VAL A 17 -23.07 -79.85 -18.74
CA VAL A 17 -23.87 -79.17 -17.71
C VAL A 17 -23.06 -79.00 -16.42
N GLU A 18 -22.35 -80.02 -15.96
CA GLU A 18 -21.47 -79.94 -14.78
C GLU A 18 -20.32 -78.93 -15.00
N GLY A 19 -19.76 -78.87 -16.22
CA GLY A 19 -18.75 -77.89 -16.59
C GLY A 19 -19.28 -76.45 -16.66
N GLU A 20 -20.52 -76.24 -17.11
CA GLU A 20 -21.22 -74.95 -17.05
C GLU A 20 -21.52 -74.54 -15.61
N LEU A 21 -22.01 -75.46 -14.78
CA LEU A 21 -22.28 -75.22 -13.36
C LEU A 21 -21.03 -74.83 -12.59
N ARG A 22 -19.91 -75.50 -12.87
CA ARG A 22 -18.61 -75.15 -12.26
C ARG A 22 -18.12 -73.77 -12.69
N ARG A 23 -18.24 -73.43 -13.98
CA ARG A 23 -17.88 -72.10 -14.48
C ARG A 23 -18.75 -71.00 -13.85
N ALA A 24 -20.06 -71.24 -13.72
CA ALA A 24 -20.97 -70.31 -13.06
C ALA A 24 -20.65 -70.14 -11.57
N ALA A 25 -20.32 -71.22 -10.85
CA ALA A 25 -19.92 -71.16 -9.45
C ALA A 25 -18.58 -70.42 -9.25
N ASP A 26 -17.58 -70.65 -10.11
CA ASP A 26 -16.32 -69.92 -10.07
C ASP A 26 -16.52 -68.42 -10.38
N GLU A 27 -17.46 -68.10 -11.27
CA GLU A 27 -17.85 -66.72 -11.61
C GLU A 27 -18.60 -66.04 -10.45
N GLU A 28 -19.50 -66.74 -9.77
CA GLU A 28 -20.19 -66.25 -8.56
C GLU A 28 -19.20 -65.90 -7.45
N ILE A 29 -18.27 -66.82 -7.12
CA ILE A 29 -17.24 -66.58 -6.10
C ILE A 29 -16.39 -65.36 -6.44
N LYS A 30 -16.03 -65.21 -7.73
CA LYS A 30 -15.26 -64.05 -8.19
C LYS A 30 -16.07 -62.75 -8.05
N LEU A 31 -17.34 -62.75 -8.46
CA LEU A 31 -18.22 -61.59 -8.35
C LEU A 31 -18.47 -61.18 -6.90
N GLU A 32 -18.65 -62.14 -5.99
CA GLU A 32 -18.78 -61.88 -4.56
C GLU A 32 -17.50 -61.24 -3.98
N GLY A 33 -16.33 -61.75 -4.37
CA GLY A 33 -15.05 -61.17 -4.00
C GLY A 33 -14.87 -59.73 -4.49
N ASP A 34 -15.14 -59.51 -5.78
CA ASP A 34 -15.07 -58.20 -6.43
C ASP A 34 -16.06 -57.20 -5.78
N LEU A 35 -17.28 -57.64 -5.48
CA LEU A 35 -18.32 -56.81 -4.86
C LEU A 35 -17.97 -56.44 -3.41
N LYS A 36 -17.39 -57.37 -2.65
CA LYS A 36 -16.89 -57.09 -1.30
C LYS A 36 -15.77 -56.06 -1.32
N GLU A 37 -14.82 -56.19 -2.24
CA GLU A 37 -13.70 -55.26 -2.37
C GLU A 37 -14.16 -53.83 -2.73
N VAL A 38 -15.22 -53.71 -3.55
CA VAL A 38 -15.84 -52.42 -3.88
C VAL A 38 -16.67 -51.88 -2.73
N ALA A 39 -17.41 -52.74 -2.02
CA ALA A 39 -18.19 -52.37 -0.85
C ALA A 39 -17.33 -51.80 0.28
N GLU A 40 -16.16 -52.39 0.51
CA GLU A 40 -15.19 -51.92 1.51
C GLU A 40 -14.51 -50.61 1.08
N ARG A 41 -14.09 -50.48 -0.20
CA ARG A 41 -13.39 -49.29 -0.68
C ARG A 41 -14.28 -48.06 -0.89
N HIS A 42 -15.56 -48.27 -1.20
CA HIS A 42 -16.47 -47.20 -1.58
C HIS A 42 -17.75 -47.18 -0.73
N HIS A 43 -17.66 -47.63 0.52
CA HIS A 43 -18.78 -47.71 1.46
C HIS A 43 -19.66 -46.45 1.49
N ASP A 44 -19.04 -45.27 1.64
CA ASP A 44 -19.77 -43.99 1.75
C ASP A 44 -20.50 -43.61 0.45
N VAL A 45 -19.88 -43.89 -0.70
CA VAL A 45 -20.49 -43.66 -2.02
C VAL A 45 -21.69 -44.56 -2.21
N LEU A 46 -21.54 -45.85 -1.88
CA LEU A 46 -22.62 -46.83 -2.01
C LEU A 46 -23.77 -46.49 -1.04
N LYS A 47 -23.46 -46.09 0.19
CA LYS A 47 -24.46 -45.63 1.15
C LYS A 47 -25.27 -44.45 0.61
N GLU A 48 -24.64 -43.50 -0.06
CA GLU A 48 -25.33 -42.35 -0.68
C GLU A 48 -26.14 -42.76 -1.93
N VAL A 49 -25.64 -43.72 -2.71
CA VAL A 49 -26.35 -44.24 -3.89
C VAL A 49 -27.57 -45.06 -3.49
N PHE A 50 -27.49 -45.87 -2.42
CA PHE A 50 -28.56 -46.73 -1.91
C PHE A 50 -29.35 -46.11 -0.75
N ALA A 51 -29.23 -44.79 -0.53
CA ALA A 51 -29.90 -44.10 0.57
C ALA A 51 -31.44 -44.06 0.44
N ASP A 52 -31.97 -44.17 -0.78
CA ASP A 52 -33.42 -44.22 -1.04
C ASP A 52 -33.92 -45.67 -1.05
N GLU A 53 -35.09 -45.93 -0.48
CA GLU A 53 -35.72 -47.27 -0.44
C GLU A 53 -36.10 -47.78 -1.85
N ASP A 54 -36.34 -46.89 -2.81
CA ASP A 54 -36.71 -47.21 -4.20
C ASP A 54 -35.50 -47.14 -5.15
N VAL A 55 -34.65 -48.17 -5.10
CA VAL A 55 -33.50 -48.30 -5.99
C VAL A 55 -33.95 -48.94 -7.31
N SER A 56 -34.23 -48.09 -8.32
CA SER A 56 -34.51 -48.57 -9.68
C SER A 56 -33.23 -49.01 -10.39
N TYR A 57 -33.23 -50.23 -10.92
CA TYR A 57 -32.20 -50.75 -11.82
C TYR A 57 -32.47 -50.29 -13.26
N PRO A 58 -31.44 -50.12 -14.11
CA PRO A 58 -30.02 -50.37 -13.84
C PRO A 58 -29.32 -49.22 -13.06
N LEU A 59 -28.46 -49.58 -12.11
CA LEU A 59 -27.70 -48.64 -11.27
C LEU A 59 -26.79 -47.69 -12.06
N SER A 60 -26.42 -48.07 -13.28
CA SER A 60 -25.64 -47.27 -14.23
C SER A 60 -26.18 -45.85 -14.39
N ASP A 61 -27.50 -45.70 -14.55
CA ASP A 61 -28.10 -44.41 -14.88
C ASP A 61 -28.15 -43.49 -13.66
N ARG A 62 -28.47 -44.04 -12.49
CA ARG A 62 -28.42 -43.35 -11.20
C ARG A 62 -27.00 -42.85 -10.89
N LEU A 63 -26.00 -43.72 -11.02
CA LEU A 63 -24.58 -43.36 -10.85
C LEU A 63 -24.15 -42.29 -11.88
N SER A 64 -24.61 -42.38 -13.11
CA SER A 64 -24.35 -41.37 -14.15
C SER A 64 -24.94 -40.00 -13.80
N MET A 65 -26.12 -39.95 -13.19
CA MET A 65 -26.70 -38.71 -12.69
C MET A 65 -25.89 -38.10 -11.54
N PHE A 66 -25.43 -38.91 -10.58
CA PHE A 66 -24.57 -38.45 -9.48
C PHE A 66 -23.24 -37.91 -10.00
N VAL A 67 -22.58 -38.64 -10.92
CA VAL A 67 -21.33 -38.19 -11.53
C VAL A 67 -21.53 -36.84 -12.26
N ARG A 68 -22.60 -36.67 -13.04
CA ARG A 68 -22.92 -35.39 -13.70
C ARG A 68 -23.21 -34.25 -12.71
N LYS A 69 -23.83 -34.54 -11.56
CA LYS A 69 -24.04 -33.55 -10.48
C LYS A 69 -22.70 -33.13 -9.87
N LEU A 70 -21.84 -34.10 -9.56
CA LEU A 70 -20.51 -33.85 -8.99
C LEU A 70 -19.56 -33.18 -9.98
N GLU A 71 -19.68 -33.44 -11.27
CA GLU A 71 -18.96 -32.71 -12.33
C GLU A 71 -19.32 -31.24 -12.32
N ARG A 72 -20.61 -30.90 -12.29
CA ARG A 72 -21.07 -29.51 -12.18
C ARG A 72 -20.60 -28.86 -10.89
N ALA A 73 -20.71 -29.55 -9.76
CA ALA A 73 -20.22 -29.05 -8.47
C ALA A 73 -18.70 -28.82 -8.48
N ALA A 74 -17.92 -29.72 -9.11
CA ALA A 74 -16.48 -29.58 -9.25
C ALA A 74 -16.10 -28.37 -10.12
N THR A 75 -16.81 -28.15 -11.23
CA THR A 75 -16.62 -26.95 -12.07
C THR A 75 -16.93 -25.68 -11.28
N MET A 76 -18.05 -25.63 -10.56
CA MET A 76 -18.41 -24.48 -9.73
C MET A 76 -17.37 -24.22 -8.63
N ALA A 77 -16.90 -25.27 -7.95
CA ALA A 77 -15.88 -25.15 -6.90
C ALA A 77 -14.52 -24.70 -7.46
N GLU A 78 -14.16 -25.12 -8.67
CA GLU A 78 -12.97 -24.63 -9.39
C GLU A 78 -13.09 -23.15 -9.73
N GLU A 79 -14.20 -22.73 -10.32
CA GLU A 79 -14.47 -21.33 -10.66
C GLU A 79 -14.43 -20.42 -9.43
N GLU A 80 -15.04 -20.87 -8.32
CA GLU A 80 -15.05 -20.15 -7.04
C GLU A 80 -13.64 -20.04 -6.42
N CYS A 81 -12.84 -21.11 -6.52
CA CYS A 81 -11.44 -21.10 -6.10
C CYS A 81 -10.62 -20.10 -6.91
N GLN A 82 -10.76 -20.12 -8.24
CA GLN A 82 -10.06 -19.19 -9.14
C GLN A 82 -10.48 -17.73 -8.91
N ASP A 83 -11.76 -17.45 -8.66
CA ASP A 83 -12.23 -16.10 -8.35
C ASP A 83 -11.62 -15.57 -7.04
N ARG A 84 -11.56 -16.40 -6.00
CA ARG A 84 -10.92 -16.03 -4.73
C ARG A 84 -9.41 -15.84 -4.87
N GLU A 85 -8.73 -16.69 -5.63
CA GLU A 85 -7.29 -16.53 -5.91
C GLU A 85 -7.00 -15.23 -6.66
N LYS A 86 -7.83 -14.86 -7.65
CA LYS A 86 -7.69 -13.57 -8.35
C LYS A 86 -7.87 -12.39 -7.40
N LYS A 87 -8.85 -12.46 -6.49
CA LYS A 87 -9.08 -11.42 -5.47
C LYS A 87 -7.93 -11.34 -4.47
N HIS A 88 -7.37 -12.47 -4.05
CA HIS A 88 -6.19 -12.54 -3.17
C HIS A 88 -4.97 -11.88 -3.83
N ILE A 89 -4.65 -12.24 -5.09
CA ILE A 89 -3.55 -11.62 -5.85
C ILE A 89 -3.75 -10.10 -5.98
N ALA A 90 -4.96 -9.65 -6.29
CA ALA A 90 -5.26 -8.22 -6.39
C ALA A 90 -5.07 -7.50 -5.05
N ALA A 91 -5.48 -8.12 -3.93
CA ALA A 91 -5.26 -7.57 -2.60
C ALA A 91 -3.77 -7.55 -2.22
N GLN A 92 -3.02 -8.60 -2.57
CA GLN A 92 -1.57 -8.66 -2.34
C GLN A 92 -0.85 -7.53 -3.09
N ASN A 93 -1.14 -7.37 -4.38
CA ASN A 93 -0.59 -6.27 -5.19
C ASN A 93 -0.92 -4.89 -4.60
N ARG A 94 -2.10 -4.73 -3.99
CA ARG A 94 -2.49 -3.47 -3.33
C ARG A 94 -1.67 -3.22 -2.06
N VAL A 95 -1.42 -4.24 -1.24
CA VAL A 95 -0.55 -4.16 -0.06
C VAL A 95 0.89 -3.80 -0.48
N GLU A 96 1.42 -4.46 -1.50
CA GLU A 96 2.75 -4.14 -2.03
C GLU A 96 2.83 -2.71 -2.58
N GLN A 97 1.76 -2.21 -3.21
CA GLN A 97 1.70 -0.82 -3.66
C GLN A 97 1.78 0.17 -2.50
N PHE A 98 1.02 -0.06 -1.42
CA PHE A 98 1.08 0.81 -0.24
C PHE A 98 2.47 0.84 0.39
N HIS A 99 3.16 -0.31 0.47
CA HIS A 99 4.55 -0.35 0.95
C HIS A 99 5.47 0.53 0.10
N ARG A 100 5.35 0.47 -1.24
CA ARG A 100 6.12 1.33 -2.16
C ARG A 100 5.79 2.81 -1.98
N ASP A 101 4.51 3.15 -1.85
CA ASP A 101 4.06 4.54 -1.68
C ASP A 101 4.58 5.12 -0.35
N ILE A 102 4.55 4.34 0.74
CA ILE A 102 5.10 4.73 2.05
C ILE A 102 6.62 4.94 1.97
N GLU A 103 7.35 4.05 1.30
CA GLU A 103 8.80 4.16 1.12
C GLU A 103 9.17 5.41 0.31
N GLN A 104 8.49 5.63 -0.82
CA GLN A 104 8.69 6.80 -1.67
C GLN A 104 8.43 8.10 -0.91
N THR A 105 7.29 8.20 -0.21
CA THR A 105 6.94 9.35 0.61
C THR A 105 7.95 9.56 1.74
N THR A 106 8.41 8.48 2.38
CA THR A 106 9.46 8.56 3.41
C THR A 106 10.76 9.13 2.87
N GLN A 107 11.17 8.72 1.66
CA GLN A 107 12.38 9.23 1.02
C GLN A 107 12.24 10.71 0.61
N GLN A 108 11.07 11.12 0.13
CA GLN A 108 10.77 12.52 -0.18
C GLN A 108 10.80 13.39 1.09
N ILE A 109 10.17 12.93 2.17
CA ILE A 109 10.24 13.60 3.48
C ILE A 109 11.68 13.77 3.92
N ALA A 110 12.50 12.71 3.85
CA ALA A 110 13.91 12.77 4.23
C ALA A 110 14.70 13.78 3.39
N THR A 111 14.43 13.83 2.08
CA THR A 111 15.09 14.76 1.15
C THR A 111 14.76 16.21 1.48
N HIS A 112 13.48 16.54 1.67
CA HIS A 112 13.06 17.88 2.04
C HIS A 112 13.54 18.28 3.44
N LYS A 113 13.52 17.36 4.42
CA LYS A 113 14.09 17.60 5.76
C LYS A 113 15.58 17.92 5.70
N ARG A 114 16.36 17.24 4.85
CA ARG A 114 17.79 17.56 4.64
C ARG A 114 17.99 18.95 4.04
N ASN A 115 17.13 19.38 3.12
CA ASN A 115 17.23 20.72 2.55
C ASN A 115 16.91 21.79 3.61
N ILE A 116 15.89 21.56 4.45
CA ILE A 116 15.56 22.43 5.58
C ILE A 116 16.73 22.51 6.56
N SER A 117 17.35 21.37 6.92
CA SER A 117 18.44 21.33 7.90
C SER A 117 19.74 21.98 7.45
N LYS A 118 19.88 22.31 6.16
CA LYS A 118 21.03 23.09 5.66
C LYS A 118 20.95 24.56 6.06
N VAL A 119 19.74 25.07 6.24
CA VAL A 119 19.47 26.49 6.52
C VAL A 119 19.08 26.69 7.99
N MET A 120 18.40 25.72 8.61
CA MET A 120 17.88 25.87 9.96
C MET A 120 18.18 24.70 10.88
N SER A 121 18.18 24.99 12.18
CA SER A 121 18.34 23.98 13.22
C SER A 121 17.05 23.18 13.43
N SER A 122 17.19 21.97 13.98
CA SER A 122 16.04 21.12 14.26
C SER A 122 15.14 21.74 15.33
N GLY A 123 13.83 21.79 15.08
CA GLY A 123 12.83 22.29 16.04
C GLY A 123 12.50 23.78 15.92
N GLU A 124 13.22 24.53 15.08
CA GLU A 124 12.87 25.92 14.78
C GLU A 124 11.69 25.99 13.79
N ASP A 125 10.80 26.95 14.00
CA ASP A 125 9.71 27.25 13.06
C ASP A 125 10.20 28.26 12.00
N PRO A 126 10.32 27.85 10.72
CA PRO A 126 10.83 28.72 9.67
C PRO A 126 9.92 29.92 9.39
N GLU A 127 8.61 29.75 9.58
CA GLU A 127 7.65 30.83 9.35
C GLU A 127 7.78 31.90 10.44
N ALA A 128 7.92 31.47 11.71
CA ALA A 128 8.20 32.37 12.82
C ALA A 128 9.58 33.05 12.67
N LYS A 129 10.61 32.30 12.26
CA LYS A 129 11.96 32.86 12.07
C LYS A 129 12.00 33.89 10.94
N LEU A 130 11.33 33.61 9.82
CA LEU A 130 11.20 34.56 8.71
C LEU A 130 10.47 35.84 9.16
N ALA A 131 9.42 35.72 9.97
CA ALA A 131 8.71 36.88 10.51
C ALA A 131 9.62 37.74 11.43
N GLU A 132 10.44 37.10 12.27
CA GLU A 132 11.44 37.78 13.10
C GLU A 132 12.46 38.53 12.25
N VAL A 133 13.06 37.88 11.25
CA VAL A 133 14.05 38.49 10.34
C VAL A 133 13.44 39.66 9.57
N ASN A 134 12.20 39.54 9.10
CA ASN A 134 11.49 40.63 8.44
C ASN A 134 11.33 41.84 9.36
N ALA A 135 10.96 41.63 10.62
CA ALA A 135 10.83 42.72 11.60
C ALA A 135 12.19 43.40 11.87
N LEU A 136 13.26 42.62 11.98
CA LEU A 136 14.63 43.13 12.16
C LEU A 136 15.11 43.92 10.93
N LEU A 137 14.81 43.45 9.72
CA LEU A 137 15.10 44.16 8.46
C LEU A 137 14.40 45.51 8.41
N THR A 138 13.10 45.54 8.66
CA THR A 138 12.32 46.78 8.66
C THR A 138 12.89 47.77 9.66
N LYS A 139 13.18 47.33 10.89
CA LYS A 139 13.78 48.18 11.92
C LYS A 139 15.14 48.72 11.48
N THR A 140 16.03 47.85 11.01
CA THR A 140 17.41 48.24 10.64
C THR A 140 17.43 49.18 9.43
N ARG A 141 16.55 48.98 8.44
CA ARG A 141 16.38 49.90 7.31
C ARG A 141 15.84 51.27 7.75
N ASN A 142 14.92 51.30 8.70
CA ASN A 142 14.44 52.55 9.28
C ASN A 142 15.57 53.29 10.02
N ASP A 143 16.34 52.58 10.86
CA ASP A 143 17.48 53.15 11.58
C ASP A 143 18.54 53.71 10.60
N LEU A 144 18.81 52.99 9.50
CA LEU A 144 19.69 53.45 8.42
C LEU A 144 19.16 54.73 7.77
N GLY A 145 17.86 54.79 7.47
CA GLY A 145 17.21 55.99 6.93
C GLY A 145 17.31 57.19 7.87
N VAL A 146 17.22 56.98 9.19
CA VAL A 146 17.46 58.04 10.19
C VAL A 146 18.91 58.52 10.13
N MET A 147 19.88 57.61 10.06
CA MET A 147 21.30 57.98 9.97
C MET A 147 21.64 58.75 8.69
N ASP A 148 21.10 58.32 7.54
CA ASP A 148 21.24 59.04 6.27
C ASP A 148 20.59 60.43 6.34
N GLY A 149 19.43 60.55 6.98
CA GLY A 149 18.77 61.82 7.25
C GLY A 149 19.60 62.75 8.15
N CYS A 150 20.17 62.22 9.24
CA CYS A 150 21.09 62.96 10.11
C CYS A 150 22.32 63.43 9.36
N ARG A 151 22.91 62.58 8.50
CA ARG A 151 24.08 62.93 7.67
C ARG A 151 23.76 64.12 6.77
N TYR A 152 22.62 64.07 6.07
CA TYR A 152 22.16 65.15 5.20
C TYR A 152 21.91 66.46 5.98
N LEU A 153 21.23 66.39 7.12
CA LEU A 153 20.92 67.57 7.93
C LEU A 153 22.18 68.22 8.50
N TYR A 154 23.12 67.43 9.02
CA TYR A 154 24.38 67.94 9.55
C TYR A 154 25.23 68.61 8.45
N GLU A 155 25.26 68.05 7.25
CA GLU A 155 25.92 68.69 6.10
C GLU A 155 25.26 70.03 5.77
N LYS A 156 23.92 70.10 5.72
CA LYS A 156 23.20 71.36 5.47
C LYS A 156 23.42 72.40 6.55
N TRP A 157 23.39 72.00 7.82
CA TRP A 157 23.62 72.90 8.95
C TRP A 157 25.04 73.47 8.97
N GLU A 158 26.03 72.65 8.60
CA GLU A 158 27.41 73.11 8.40
C GLU A 158 27.50 74.15 7.27
N GLU A 159 26.88 73.88 6.12
CA GLU A 159 26.85 74.80 4.98
C GLU A 159 26.20 76.14 5.34
N GLU A 160 25.05 76.12 6.00
CA GLU A 160 24.31 77.34 6.36
C GLU A 160 25.02 78.15 7.44
N ALA A 161 25.58 77.50 8.46
CA ALA A 161 26.35 78.18 9.49
C ALA A 161 27.58 78.90 8.91
N ARG A 162 28.22 78.33 7.87
CA ARG A 162 29.37 78.94 7.18
C ARG A 162 28.96 80.02 6.16
N LYS A 163 27.93 79.79 5.36
CA LYS A 163 27.54 80.67 4.24
C LYS A 163 26.64 81.84 4.68
N LYS A 164 25.67 81.58 5.56
CA LYS A 164 24.66 82.57 5.98
C LYS A 164 25.02 83.27 7.30
N GLY A 165 25.94 82.71 8.09
CA GLY A 165 26.34 83.29 9.37
C GLY A 165 25.21 83.32 10.42
N CYS A 166 24.24 82.40 10.31
CA CYS A 166 23.12 82.27 11.23
C CYS A 166 22.90 80.82 11.69
N CYS A 167 22.11 80.66 12.75
CA CYS A 167 21.67 79.36 13.26
C CYS A 167 20.73 78.68 12.25
N PRO A 168 21.00 77.45 11.80
CA PRO A 168 20.16 76.75 10.81
C PRO A 168 18.81 76.27 11.36
N LEU A 169 18.58 76.37 12.68
CA LEU A 169 17.33 75.96 13.33
C LEU A 169 16.38 77.12 13.66
N CYS A 170 16.94 78.30 13.96
CA CYS A 170 16.16 79.46 14.41
C CYS A 170 16.50 80.76 13.67
N GLU A 171 17.35 80.69 12.64
CA GLU A 171 17.77 81.79 11.76
C GLU A 171 18.44 82.98 12.45
N ARG A 172 18.71 82.88 13.76
CA ARG A 172 19.41 83.91 14.53
C ARG A 172 20.84 84.10 14.01
N LEU A 173 21.22 85.33 13.69
CA LEU A 173 22.61 85.71 13.36
C LEU A 173 23.54 85.46 14.54
N TYR A 174 24.72 84.90 14.25
CA TYR A 174 25.77 84.73 15.27
C TYR A 174 26.35 86.08 15.68
N LYS A 175 26.64 86.25 16.96
CA LYS A 175 27.24 87.47 17.50
C LYS A 175 28.72 87.58 17.18
N SER A 176 29.37 86.47 16.85
CA SER A 176 30.79 86.41 16.49
C SER A 176 31.08 85.22 15.57
N ALA A 177 32.17 85.30 14.82
CA ALA A 177 32.67 84.18 14.02
C ALA A 177 33.03 82.95 14.88
N GLN A 178 33.38 83.15 16.14
CA GLN A 178 33.70 82.08 17.08
C GLN A 178 32.47 81.26 17.47
N GLU A 179 31.29 81.89 17.61
CA GLU A 179 30.02 81.22 17.89
C GLU A 179 29.60 80.31 16.72
N ALA A 180 29.75 80.80 15.48
CA ALA A 180 29.52 80.00 14.27
C ALA A 180 30.49 78.81 14.19
N SER A 181 31.77 79.04 14.47
CA SER A 181 32.82 78.01 14.46
C SER A 181 32.56 76.90 15.48
N GLN A 182 32.11 77.25 16.69
CA GLN A 182 31.75 76.26 17.72
C GLN A 182 30.60 75.33 17.29
N LEU A 183 29.57 75.87 16.61
CA LEU A 183 28.50 75.02 16.07
C LEU A 183 29.04 74.09 14.99
N VAL A 184 29.81 74.61 14.04
CA VAL A 184 30.44 73.82 12.96
C VAL A 184 31.28 72.68 13.55
N THR A 185 32.08 72.93 14.58
CA THR A 185 32.86 71.87 15.25
C THR A 185 31.98 70.80 15.89
N LYS A 186 30.87 71.20 16.56
CA LYS A 186 29.93 70.23 17.15
C LYS A 186 29.24 69.37 16.09
N VAL A 187 28.77 70.00 15.01
CA VAL A 187 28.13 69.32 13.88
C VAL A 187 29.12 68.35 13.22
N ASN A 188 30.37 68.78 12.99
CA ASN A 188 31.39 67.93 12.38
C ASN A 188 31.80 66.76 13.26
N ARG A 189 31.87 66.94 14.58
CA ARG A 189 32.10 65.82 15.50
C ARG A 189 30.96 64.79 15.42
N LYS A 190 29.71 65.24 15.39
CA LYS A 190 28.55 64.35 15.25
C LYS A 190 28.50 63.66 13.89
N ARG A 191 28.84 64.39 12.83
CA ARG A 191 28.95 63.86 11.47
C ARG A 191 30.06 62.81 11.33
N ALA A 192 31.16 62.95 12.07
CA ALA A 192 32.28 62.02 12.00
C ALA A 192 31.94 60.60 12.54
N GLU A 193 30.96 60.49 13.44
CA GLU A 193 30.51 59.20 14.00
C GLU A 193 29.50 58.46 13.09
N LEU A 194 28.88 59.16 12.12
CA LEU A 194 27.82 58.60 11.28
C LEU A 194 28.29 57.56 10.24
N PRO A 195 29.43 57.72 9.53
CA PRO A 195 29.86 56.75 8.52
C PRO A 195 30.00 55.33 9.07
N ASP A 196 30.64 55.18 10.23
CA ASP A 196 30.86 53.88 10.86
C ASP A 196 29.52 53.21 11.25
N GLU A 197 28.59 53.99 11.79
CA GLU A 197 27.26 53.50 12.17
C GLU A 197 26.41 53.12 10.95
N ILE A 198 26.49 53.91 9.87
CA ILE A 198 25.85 53.61 8.59
C ILE A 198 26.42 52.31 8.01
N GLU A 199 27.74 52.14 7.99
CA GLU A 199 28.37 50.91 7.49
C GLU A 199 27.95 49.69 8.33
N ARG A 200 27.89 49.85 9.65
CA ARG A 200 27.43 48.82 10.57
C ARG A 200 25.98 48.40 10.28
N LEU A 201 25.08 49.36 10.12
CA LEU A 201 23.68 49.10 9.80
C LEU A 201 23.52 48.48 8.40
N GLN A 202 24.26 48.97 7.40
CA GLN A 202 24.27 48.39 6.06
C GLN A 202 24.75 46.94 6.05
N ARG A 203 25.77 46.61 6.85
CA ARG A 203 26.24 45.22 7.02
C ARG A 203 25.15 44.33 7.60
N ARG A 204 24.48 44.79 8.66
CA ARG A 204 23.36 44.06 9.26
C ARG A 204 22.17 43.88 8.31
N VAL A 205 21.87 44.88 7.47
CA VAL A 205 20.83 44.75 6.43
C VAL A 205 21.20 43.62 5.47
N ARG A 206 22.44 43.56 4.99
CA ARG A 206 22.90 42.49 4.09
C ARG A 206 22.82 41.12 4.76
N GLU A 207 23.26 41.00 6.01
CA GLU A 207 23.19 39.75 6.78
C GLU A 207 21.74 39.27 6.93
N TYR A 208 20.81 40.15 7.29
CA TYR A 208 19.41 39.78 7.42
C TYR A 208 18.74 39.50 6.07
N GLU A 209 19.11 40.19 4.99
CA GLU A 209 18.63 39.90 3.63
C GLU A 209 19.07 38.51 3.16
N GLU A 210 20.32 38.13 3.44
CA GLU A 210 20.84 36.80 3.14
C GLU A 210 20.05 35.72 3.90
N THR A 211 19.89 35.87 5.22
CA THR A 211 19.08 34.95 6.02
C THR A 211 17.62 34.91 5.55
N GLN A 212 17.03 36.06 5.18
CA GLN A 212 15.67 36.12 4.66
C GLN A 212 15.53 35.29 3.38
N ASN A 213 16.49 35.40 2.45
CA ASN A 213 16.48 34.66 1.19
C ASN A 213 16.57 33.16 1.44
N GLU A 214 17.50 32.71 2.28
CA GLU A 214 17.63 31.30 2.64
C GLU A 214 16.35 30.75 3.29
N LEU A 215 15.72 31.52 4.17
CA LEU A 215 14.45 31.14 4.81
C LEU A 215 13.29 31.05 3.81
N MET A 216 13.20 31.99 2.86
CA MET A 216 12.18 31.95 1.81
C MET A 216 12.28 30.72 0.92
N GLU A 217 13.49 30.19 0.69
CA GLU A 217 13.70 28.96 -0.06
C GLU A 217 13.19 27.71 0.69
N VAL A 218 13.27 27.68 2.03
CA VAL A 218 12.92 26.49 2.82
C VAL A 218 11.49 26.45 3.33
N VAL A 219 10.81 27.59 3.48
CA VAL A 219 9.39 27.65 3.89
C VAL A 219 8.47 26.75 3.03
N PRO A 220 8.61 26.70 1.69
CA PRO A 220 7.83 25.78 0.86
C PRO A 220 8.06 24.30 1.22
N TYR A 221 9.32 23.91 1.50
CA TYR A 221 9.64 22.53 1.87
C TYR A 221 8.99 22.12 3.17
N VAL A 222 8.85 23.03 4.14
CA VAL A 222 8.17 22.72 5.41
C VAL A 222 6.70 22.40 5.18
N LYS A 223 6.02 23.15 4.31
CA LYS A 223 4.62 22.87 3.93
C LYS A 223 4.49 21.54 3.21
N ILE A 224 5.42 21.24 2.31
CA ILE A 224 5.47 19.95 1.61
C ILE A 224 5.67 18.80 2.61
N VAL A 225 6.64 18.92 3.54
CA VAL A 225 6.90 17.90 4.56
C VAL A 225 5.67 17.67 5.45
N LYS A 226 4.99 18.73 5.90
CA LYS A 226 3.76 18.61 6.70
C LYS A 226 2.69 17.82 5.95
N ARG A 227 2.50 18.09 4.65
CA ARG A 227 1.55 17.34 3.81
C ARG A 227 1.97 15.89 3.64
N LEU A 228 3.21 15.63 3.25
CA LEU A 228 3.72 14.27 3.03
C LEU A 228 3.67 13.41 4.30
N VAL A 229 3.86 14.01 5.48
CA VAL A 229 3.70 13.28 6.75
C VAL A 229 2.25 12.86 6.97
N ALA A 230 1.28 13.74 6.70
CA ALA A 230 -0.14 13.39 6.77
C ALA A 230 -0.52 12.31 5.73
N ASP A 231 -0.06 12.45 4.48
CA ASP A 231 -0.28 11.45 3.43
C ASP A 231 0.31 10.09 3.83
N LYS A 232 1.50 10.07 4.46
CA LYS A 232 2.12 8.85 4.97
C LYS A 232 1.28 8.20 6.07
N GLU A 233 0.77 8.97 7.02
CA GLU A 233 -0.10 8.45 8.09
C GLU A 233 -1.39 7.84 7.51
N GLU A 234 -1.97 8.46 6.48
CA GLU A 234 -3.11 7.91 5.75
C GLU A 234 -2.76 6.59 5.06
N PHE A 235 -1.64 6.53 4.34
CA PHE A 235 -1.17 5.28 3.70
C PHE A 235 -0.88 4.17 4.71
N GLU A 236 -0.31 4.47 5.87
CA GLU A 236 -0.08 3.48 6.94
C GLU A 236 -1.39 2.94 7.51
N SER A 237 -2.40 3.80 7.66
CA SER A 237 -3.75 3.38 8.07
C SER A 237 -4.40 2.47 7.03
N ASP A 238 -4.35 2.87 5.75
CA ASP A 238 -4.91 2.11 4.65
C ASP A 238 -4.19 0.77 4.43
N LEU A 239 -2.87 0.73 4.60
CA LEU A 239 -2.08 -0.49 4.56
C LEU A 239 -2.61 -1.50 5.59
N LYS A 240 -2.83 -1.06 6.83
CA LYS A 240 -3.35 -1.92 7.90
C LYS A 240 -4.74 -2.49 7.58
N ILE A 241 -5.58 -1.73 6.89
CA ILE A 241 -6.89 -2.20 6.42
C ILE A 241 -6.71 -3.22 5.28
N ALA A 242 -5.81 -2.95 4.33
CA ALA A 242 -5.52 -3.83 3.22
C ALA A 242 -4.92 -5.17 3.67
N GLU A 243 -4.01 -5.17 4.64
CA GLU A 243 -3.43 -6.38 5.24
C GLU A 243 -4.48 -7.27 5.91
N LYS A 244 -5.41 -6.66 6.69
CA LYS A 244 -6.52 -7.42 7.27
C LYS A 244 -7.41 -8.06 6.21
N LYS A 245 -7.67 -7.34 5.11
CA LYS A 245 -8.45 -7.86 3.98
C LYS A 245 -7.70 -8.98 3.27
N LEU A 246 -6.38 -8.85 3.08
CA LEU A 246 -5.54 -9.89 2.49
C LEU A 246 -5.59 -11.18 3.33
N HIS A 247 -5.39 -11.07 4.64
CA HIS A 247 -5.46 -12.21 5.56
C HIS A 247 -6.84 -12.88 5.57
N ALA A 248 -7.93 -12.10 5.49
CA ALA A 248 -9.28 -12.67 5.36
C ALA A 248 -9.43 -13.47 4.05
N LEU A 249 -8.95 -12.91 2.93
CA LEU A 249 -8.97 -13.59 1.63
C LEU A 249 -8.08 -14.83 1.59
N GLU A 250 -6.97 -14.87 2.32
CA GLU A 250 -6.12 -16.07 2.47
C GLU A 250 -6.88 -17.23 3.11
N GLY A 251 -7.67 -16.94 4.16
CA GLY A 251 -8.58 -17.91 4.76
C GLY A 251 -9.63 -18.41 3.76
N ASP A 252 -10.25 -17.49 3.02
CA ASP A 252 -11.26 -17.83 2.01
C ASP A 252 -10.69 -18.69 0.87
N VAL A 253 -9.48 -18.39 0.39
CA VAL A 253 -8.78 -19.19 -0.63
C VAL A 253 -8.48 -20.59 -0.10
N THR A 254 -7.99 -20.69 1.13
CA THR A 254 -7.71 -21.99 1.77
C THR A 254 -8.97 -22.84 1.86
N ASN A 255 -10.07 -22.27 2.36
CA ASN A 255 -11.36 -22.95 2.44
C ASN A 255 -11.89 -23.39 1.07
N ALA A 256 -11.74 -22.54 0.05
CA ALA A 256 -12.16 -22.86 -1.32
C ALA A 256 -11.35 -24.00 -1.93
N ARG A 257 -10.02 -24.02 -1.70
CA ARG A 257 -9.14 -25.10 -2.14
C ARG A 257 -9.51 -26.43 -1.49
N GLU A 258 -9.76 -26.43 -0.18
CA GLU A 258 -10.21 -27.62 0.54
C GLU A 258 -11.56 -28.12 0.02
N ASN A 259 -12.53 -27.23 -0.21
CA ASN A 259 -13.84 -27.59 -0.73
C ASN A 259 -13.74 -28.18 -2.15
N ARG A 260 -12.91 -27.58 -3.01
CA ARG A 260 -12.61 -28.11 -4.34
C ARG A 260 -12.02 -29.51 -4.23
N GLU A 261 -11.00 -29.72 -3.40
CA GLU A 261 -10.35 -31.02 -3.24
C GLU A 261 -11.32 -32.09 -2.75
N LYS A 262 -12.15 -31.78 -1.73
CA LYS A 262 -13.20 -32.67 -1.24
C LYS A 262 -14.18 -33.06 -2.34
N THR A 263 -14.60 -32.10 -3.15
CA THR A 263 -15.53 -32.32 -4.28
C THR A 263 -14.91 -33.19 -5.37
N LEU A 264 -13.63 -32.97 -5.70
CA LEU A 264 -12.89 -33.77 -6.67
C LEU A 264 -12.71 -35.22 -6.20
N LYS A 265 -12.29 -35.42 -4.94
CA LYS A 265 -12.17 -36.75 -4.32
C LYS A 265 -13.50 -37.50 -4.33
N LYS A 266 -14.60 -36.82 -3.96
CA LYS A 266 -15.94 -37.41 -4.00
C LYS A 266 -16.33 -37.80 -5.43
N ARG A 267 -16.10 -36.93 -6.42
CA ARG A 267 -16.34 -37.21 -7.84
C ARG A 267 -15.57 -38.45 -8.32
N GLU A 268 -14.30 -38.57 -7.96
CA GLU A 268 -13.45 -39.71 -8.33
C GLU A 268 -13.93 -41.02 -7.73
N ALA A 269 -14.34 -41.01 -6.45
CA ALA A 269 -14.93 -42.18 -5.80
C ALA A 269 -16.22 -42.63 -6.50
N PHE A 270 -17.12 -41.69 -6.85
CA PHE A 270 -18.34 -42.01 -7.61
C PHE A 270 -18.05 -42.53 -9.03
N ARG A 271 -17.03 -42.00 -9.71
CA ARG A 271 -16.60 -42.51 -11.02
C ARG A 271 -16.03 -43.92 -10.94
N SER A 272 -15.25 -44.23 -9.91
CA SER A 272 -14.72 -45.58 -9.67
C SER A 272 -15.84 -46.61 -9.54
N VAL A 273 -16.84 -46.32 -8.70
CA VAL A 273 -18.04 -47.15 -8.54
C VAL A 273 -18.83 -47.27 -9.85
N GLN A 274 -19.00 -46.18 -10.59
CA GLN A 274 -19.68 -46.19 -11.88
C GLN A 274 -18.98 -47.10 -12.91
N VAL A 275 -17.65 -47.07 -12.97
CA VAL A 275 -16.86 -47.94 -13.87
C VAL A 275 -17.04 -49.40 -13.50
N PHE A 276 -17.01 -49.73 -12.19
CA PHE A 276 -17.28 -51.07 -11.71
C PHE A 276 -18.66 -51.56 -12.20
N PHE A 277 -19.75 -50.88 -11.85
CA PHE A 277 -21.09 -51.33 -12.25
C PHE A 277 -21.30 -51.38 -13.77
N LYS A 278 -20.65 -50.52 -14.56
CA LYS A 278 -20.70 -50.59 -16.03
C LYS A 278 -20.02 -51.82 -16.61
N ASN A 279 -18.93 -52.29 -16.01
CA ASN A 279 -18.21 -53.47 -16.48
C ASN A 279 -18.97 -54.77 -16.19
N TYR A 280 -19.76 -54.80 -15.11
CA TYR A 280 -20.54 -55.98 -14.69
C TYR A 280 -22.02 -55.96 -15.12
N SER A 281 -22.58 -54.82 -15.57
CA SER A 281 -23.97 -54.74 -16.12
C SER A 281 -24.08 -55.16 -17.59
N ARG A 282 -23.07 -55.84 -18.15
CA ARG A 282 -23.06 -56.35 -19.53
C ARG A 282 -23.45 -57.83 -19.64
N PHE A 283 -23.83 -58.43 -18.52
CA PHE A 283 -24.49 -59.73 -18.40
C PHE A 283 -25.93 -59.51 -17.94
#